data_AF-A0A9J7II36-F1
#
_entry.id   AF-A0A9J7II36-F1
#
_cell.length_a   1.000
_cell.length_b   1.000
_cell.length_c   1.000
_cell.angle_alpha   90.00
_cell.angle_beta   90.00
_cell.angle_gamma   90.00
#
_symmetry.space_group_name_H-M   'P 1'
#
loop_
_entity.id
_entity.type
_entity.pdbx_description
1 polymer ?
#
loop_
_entity_poly.entity_id
_entity_poly.type
_entity_poly.pdbx_seq_one_letter_code
_entity_poly.pdbx_strand_id
1 'polypeptide(L)'
;MLEKNKTWLEGADLEFKVAFHRPQGSTSAPLKLHPGRPPIDFENASEKTKKRRVEELVSERSASELTLAAEIAHRKAGYRNVAKAIRSSNNPAKGNQSTSESCVGGRQLSSDEALAYYIDSKCTTHSYKQTRKWLNKLPAEVLDMIIPPSQPPLQVPSNLDHTDENYLIPDSSESECESD
;
A
#
# COMPACT_ATOMS: atom_id res chain seq x y z
N MET A 1 -53.29 1.05 -45.82
CA MET A 1 -52.79 -0.31 -46.14
C MET A 1 -52.79 -1.24 -44.90
N LEU A 2 -53.71 -1.05 -43.94
CA LEU A 2 -53.80 -1.85 -42.70
C LEU A 2 -55.16 -2.57 -42.53
N GLU A 3 -56.14 -2.31 -43.41
CA GLU A 3 -57.49 -2.88 -43.28
C GLU A 3 -57.54 -4.40 -43.51
N LYS A 4 -56.58 -4.95 -44.26
CA LYS A 4 -56.54 -6.40 -44.56
C LYS A 4 -56.33 -7.27 -43.32
N ASN A 5 -55.83 -6.70 -42.22
CA ASN A 5 -55.51 -7.43 -40.98
C ASN A 5 -56.55 -7.21 -39.88
N LYS A 6 -57.62 -6.45 -40.14
CA LYS A 6 -58.62 -6.07 -39.12
C LYS A 6 -59.40 -7.27 -38.60
N THR A 7 -59.67 -8.25 -39.47
CA THR A 7 -60.42 -9.46 -39.16
C THR A 7 -59.72 -10.39 -38.17
N TRP A 8 -58.38 -10.32 -38.06
CA TRP A 8 -57.61 -11.12 -37.11
C TRP A 8 -57.68 -10.58 -35.68
N LEU A 9 -58.05 -9.30 -35.52
CA LEU A 9 -58.17 -8.62 -34.23
C LEU A 9 -59.60 -8.60 -33.70
N GLU A 10 -60.61 -8.58 -34.58
CA GLU A 10 -62.02 -8.40 -34.20
C GLU A 10 -62.73 -9.71 -33.78
N GLY A 11 -62.15 -10.88 -34.04
CA GLY A 11 -62.76 -12.19 -33.75
C GLY A 11 -62.06 -13.05 -32.69
N ALA A 12 -60.94 -12.58 -32.16
CA ALA A 12 -60.20 -13.28 -31.11
C ALA A 12 -60.36 -12.50 -29.80
N ASP A 13 -60.98 -13.12 -28.80
CA ASP A 13 -60.89 -12.66 -27.41
C ASP A 13 -59.44 -12.81 -26.95
N LEU A 14 -58.63 -11.80 -27.27
CA LEU A 14 -57.24 -11.70 -26.86
C LEU A 14 -57.19 -11.28 -25.40
N GLU A 15 -57.36 -12.25 -24.51
CA GLU A 15 -57.11 -12.05 -23.08
C GLU A 15 -55.61 -12.06 -22.82
N PHE A 16 -55.01 -10.88 -22.70
CA PHE A 16 -53.64 -10.74 -22.20
C PHE A 16 -53.66 -10.87 -20.67
N LYS A 17 -53.33 -12.05 -20.17
CA LYS A 17 -53.09 -12.26 -18.73
C LYS A 17 -51.78 -11.57 -18.34
N VAL A 18 -51.87 -10.29 -17.97
CA VAL A 18 -50.76 -9.55 -17.38
C VAL A 18 -50.56 -10.05 -15.96
N ALA A 19 -49.70 -11.05 -15.79
CA ALA A 19 -49.27 -11.47 -14.46
C ALA A 19 -48.39 -10.36 -13.87
N PHE A 20 -48.96 -9.56 -12.96
CA PHE A 20 -48.20 -8.67 -12.11
C PHE A 20 -47.42 -9.53 -11.10
N HIS A 21 -46.21 -9.94 -11.49
CA HIS A 21 -45.25 -10.43 -10.51
C HIS A 21 -44.80 -9.23 -9.67
N ARG A 22 -45.33 -9.14 -8.45
CA ARG A 22 -44.75 -8.28 -7.40
C ARG A 22 -43.28 -8.68 -7.29
N PRO A 23 -42.31 -7.79 -7.61
CA PRO A 23 -40.91 -8.14 -7.45
C PRO A 23 -40.67 -8.37 -5.95
N GLN A 24 -40.48 -9.64 -5.57
CA GLN A 24 -39.87 -9.93 -4.28
C GLN A 24 -38.42 -9.43 -4.35
N GLY A 25 -38.05 -8.56 -3.41
CA GLY A 25 -36.66 -8.20 -3.20
C GLY A 25 -35.89 -9.46 -2.82
N SER A 26 -35.20 -10.04 -3.80
CA SER A 26 -34.47 -11.29 -3.64
C SER A 26 -33.08 -10.97 -3.12
N THR A 27 -32.89 -11.08 -1.81
CA THR A 27 -31.57 -11.18 -1.22
C THR A 27 -31.10 -12.63 -1.42
N SER A 28 -29.96 -12.82 -2.09
CA SER A 28 -29.29 -14.12 -2.33
C SER A 28 -29.89 -15.03 -3.43
N ALA A 29 -29.71 -14.66 -4.70
CA ALA A 29 -29.61 -15.64 -5.78
C ALA A 29 -28.45 -15.28 -6.72
N PRO A 30 -27.60 -16.24 -7.14
CA PRO A 30 -26.56 -15.99 -8.14
C PRO A 30 -27.22 -15.52 -9.43
N LEU A 31 -26.73 -14.39 -9.94
CA LEU A 31 -27.23 -13.68 -11.11
C LEU A 31 -27.55 -14.67 -12.23
N LYS A 32 -28.85 -14.91 -12.48
CA LYS A 32 -29.29 -15.46 -13.76
C LYS A 32 -28.72 -14.52 -14.82
N LEU A 33 -27.85 -15.04 -15.67
CA LEU A 33 -27.25 -14.31 -16.78
C LEU A 33 -28.37 -13.62 -17.55
N HIS A 34 -28.50 -12.31 -17.36
CA HIS A 34 -29.39 -11.51 -18.19
C HIS A 34 -28.94 -11.72 -19.65
N PRO A 35 -29.83 -12.02 -20.60
CA PRO A 35 -29.47 -12.06 -22.00
C PRO A 35 -29.06 -10.65 -22.42
N GLY A 36 -27.75 -10.39 -22.42
CA GLY A 36 -27.17 -9.06 -22.52
C GLY A 36 -25.64 -9.11 -22.48
N ARG A 37 -25.03 -7.92 -22.48
CA ARG A 37 -23.57 -7.78 -22.47
C ARG A 37 -22.97 -8.47 -21.23
N PRO A 38 -21.94 -9.32 -21.38
CA PRO A 38 -21.26 -9.92 -20.24
C PRO A 38 -20.78 -8.85 -19.25
N PRO A 39 -20.91 -9.09 -17.94
CA PRO A 39 -20.38 -8.18 -16.94
C PRO A 39 -18.85 -8.11 -17.09
N ILE A 40 -18.33 -6.89 -17.21
CA ILE A 40 -16.88 -6.65 -17.21
C ILE A 40 -16.37 -6.76 -15.78
N ASP A 41 -15.24 -7.46 -15.62
CA ASP A 41 -14.50 -7.55 -14.36
C ASP A 41 -14.20 -6.17 -13.79
N PHE A 42 -14.17 -6.07 -12.47
CA PHE A 42 -13.91 -4.80 -11.80
C PHE A 42 -12.54 -4.21 -12.20
N GLU A 43 -11.51 -5.04 -12.34
CA GLU A 43 -10.16 -4.59 -12.69
C GLU A 43 -10.06 -3.99 -14.10
N ASN A 44 -10.83 -4.55 -15.04
CA ASN A 44 -10.81 -4.15 -16.46
C ASN A 44 -11.84 -3.05 -16.80
N ALA A 45 -12.68 -2.66 -15.84
CA ALA A 45 -13.70 -1.64 -16.05
C ALA A 45 -13.09 -0.22 -16.13
N SER A 46 -13.78 0.68 -16.84
CA SER A 46 -13.39 2.10 -16.84
C SER A 46 -13.53 2.71 -15.44
N GLU A 47 -12.71 3.72 -15.12
CA GLU A 47 -12.74 4.40 -13.82
C GLU A 47 -14.14 4.90 -13.44
N LYS A 48 -14.87 5.49 -14.41
CA LYS A 48 -16.27 5.90 -14.23
C LYS A 48 -17.16 4.75 -13.76
N THR A 49 -16.98 3.56 -14.32
CA THR A 49 -17.76 2.36 -13.95
C THR A 49 -17.34 1.84 -12.58
N LYS A 50 -16.03 1.81 -12.29
CA LYS A 50 -15.51 1.43 -10.96
C LYS A 50 -16.07 2.35 -9.88
N LYS A 51 -16.01 3.67 -10.09
CA LYS A 51 -16.53 4.68 -9.17
C LYS A 51 -18.03 4.48 -8.91
N ARG A 52 -18.84 4.31 -9.96
CA ARG A 52 -20.28 4.05 -9.80
C ARG A 52 -20.57 2.78 -8.98
N ARG A 53 -19.83 1.69 -9.23
CA ARG A 53 -19.98 0.44 -8.46
C ARG A 53 -19.57 0.60 -7.00
N VAL A 54 -18.51 1.36 -6.72
CA VAL A 54 -18.04 1.64 -5.36
C VAL A 54 -18.98 2.60 -4.63
N GLU A 55 -19.54 3.59 -5.33
CA GLU A 55 -20.48 4.56 -4.75
C GLU A 55 -21.73 3.88 -4.17
N GLU A 56 -22.28 2.91 -4.90
CA GLU A 56 -23.38 2.06 -4.42
C GLU A 56 -22.97 1.30 -3.16
N LEU A 57 -21.79 0.69 -3.17
CA LEU A 57 -21.24 -0.06 -2.04
C LEU A 57 -21.05 0.79 -0.78
N VAL A 58 -20.57 2.02 -0.96
CA VAL A 58 -20.31 3.00 0.13
C VAL A 58 -21.62 3.60 0.64
N SER A 59 -22.65 3.70 -0.19
CA SER A 59 -23.97 4.20 0.21
C SER A 59 -24.71 3.20 1.10
N GLU A 60 -24.52 1.90 0.85
CA GLU A 60 -25.21 0.83 1.58
C GLU A 60 -24.53 0.41 2.89
N ARG A 61 -23.19 0.56 2.97
CA ARG A 61 -22.39 0.01 4.08
C ARG A 61 -21.59 1.08 4.79
N SER A 62 -21.40 0.88 6.09
CA SER A 62 -20.57 1.77 6.89
C SER A 62 -19.08 1.56 6.58
N ALA A 63 -18.28 2.62 6.76
CA ALA A 63 -16.84 2.55 6.55
C ALA A 63 -16.17 1.48 7.43
N SER A 64 -16.65 1.28 8.66
CA SER A 64 -16.14 0.26 9.59
C SER A 64 -16.38 -1.16 9.08
N GLU A 65 -17.56 -1.45 8.53
CA GLU A 65 -17.86 -2.74 7.91
C GLU A 65 -16.99 -3.01 6.70
N LEU A 66 -16.78 -2.01 5.84
CA LEU A 66 -15.93 -2.12 4.65
C LEU A 66 -14.47 -2.38 5.04
N THR A 67 -13.96 -1.70 6.07
CA THR A 67 -12.61 -1.94 6.57
C THR A 67 -12.48 -3.34 7.17
N LEU A 68 -13.45 -3.80 7.97
CA LEU A 68 -13.42 -5.14 8.55
C LEU A 68 -13.47 -6.22 7.47
N ALA A 69 -14.31 -6.03 6.45
CA ALA A 69 -14.39 -6.94 5.31
C ALA A 69 -13.04 -7.02 4.56
N ALA A 70 -12.39 -5.88 4.33
CA ALA A 70 -11.06 -5.83 3.72
C ALA A 70 -10.01 -6.55 4.59
N GLU A 71 -10.01 -6.32 5.90
CA GLU A 71 -9.11 -7.01 6.84
C GLU A 71 -9.27 -8.54 6.74
N ILE A 72 -10.51 -9.04 6.80
CA ILE A 72 -10.81 -10.47 6.73
C ILE A 72 -10.37 -11.06 5.38
N ALA A 73 -10.64 -10.36 4.27
CA ALA A 73 -10.25 -10.80 2.94
C ALA A 73 -8.72 -10.96 2.82
N HIS A 74 -7.95 -9.97 3.29
CA HIS A 74 -6.49 -10.04 3.26
C HIS A 74 -5.93 -11.10 4.21
N ARG A 75 -6.54 -11.34 5.38
CA ARG A 75 -6.17 -12.46 6.26
C ARG A 75 -6.36 -13.82 5.57
N LYS A 76 -7.49 -14.01 4.89
CA LYS A 76 -7.80 -15.25 4.15
C LYS A 76 -6.83 -15.50 3.00
N ALA A 77 -6.39 -14.43 2.33
CA ALA A 77 -5.39 -14.50 1.27
C ALA A 77 -3.94 -14.67 1.77
N GLY A 78 -3.71 -14.68 3.10
CA GLY A 78 -2.38 -14.83 3.70
C GLY A 78 -1.59 -13.53 3.88
N TYR A 79 -2.12 -12.39 3.44
CA TYR A 79 -1.49 -11.07 3.55
C TYR A 79 -1.66 -10.45 4.94
N ARG A 80 -1.03 -11.05 5.96
CA ARG A 80 -1.15 -10.63 7.37
C ARG A 80 -0.70 -9.19 7.62
N ASN A 81 0.39 -8.76 6.98
CA ASN A 81 0.94 -7.41 7.16
C ASN A 81 -0.03 -6.34 6.63
N VAL A 82 -0.64 -6.58 5.47
CA VAL A 82 -1.65 -5.69 4.88
C VAL A 82 -2.88 -5.59 5.78
N ALA A 83 -3.39 -6.73 6.27
CA ALA A 83 -4.51 -6.74 7.22
C ALA A 83 -4.20 -5.97 8.51
N LYS A 84 -2.96 -6.07 9.04
CA LYS A 84 -2.51 -5.31 10.20
C LYS A 84 -2.50 -3.80 9.92
N ALA A 85 -2.00 -3.38 8.76
CA ALA A 85 -1.98 -1.98 8.36
C ALA A 85 -3.39 -1.38 8.26
N ILE A 86 -4.32 -2.11 7.62
CA ILE A 86 -5.74 -1.73 7.49
C ILE A 86 -6.41 -1.56 8.86
N ARG A 87 -6.09 -2.43 9.82
CA ARG A 87 -6.63 -2.33 11.18
C ARG A 87 -6.08 -1.11 11.94
N SER A 88 -4.81 -0.80 11.74
CA SER A 88 -4.13 0.33 12.40
C SER A 88 -4.59 1.68 11.84
N SER A 89 -4.87 1.79 10.55
CA SER A 89 -5.32 3.05 9.93
C SER A 89 -6.64 3.56 10.50
N ASN A 90 -7.53 2.66 10.96
CA ASN A 90 -8.80 3.04 11.59
C ASN A 90 -8.68 3.39 13.08
N ASN A 91 -7.55 3.12 13.72
CA ASN A 91 -7.32 3.39 15.15
C ASN A 91 -5.95 4.05 15.36
N PRO A 92 -5.80 5.36 15.07
CA PRO A 92 -4.54 6.06 15.25
C PRO A 92 -4.06 6.03 16.71
N ALA A 93 -4.97 5.84 17.67
CA ALA A 93 -4.67 5.77 19.11
C ALA A 93 -3.86 4.52 19.55
N LYS A 94 -3.69 3.50 18.69
CA LYS A 94 -2.90 2.29 19.00
C LYS A 94 -1.66 2.10 18.10
N GLY A 95 -1.22 3.17 17.44
CA GLY A 95 -0.16 3.15 16.43
C GLY A 95 1.27 2.87 16.91
N ASN A 96 1.53 2.65 18.20
CA ASN A 96 2.91 2.52 18.74
C ASN A 96 3.31 1.11 19.21
N GLN A 97 2.53 0.06 18.90
CA GLN A 97 2.93 -1.31 19.27
C GLN A 97 2.92 -2.24 18.05
N SER A 98 3.70 -1.87 17.05
CA SER A 98 4.33 -2.87 16.19
C SER A 98 5.59 -3.33 16.90
N THR A 99 5.51 -4.45 17.62
CA THR A 99 6.67 -5.29 17.93
C THR A 99 7.18 -5.91 16.62
N SER A 100 7.81 -5.07 15.81
CA SER A 100 8.85 -5.44 14.87
C SER A 100 9.95 -4.46 15.19
N GLU A 101 10.95 -4.93 15.93
CA GLU A 101 12.27 -4.32 15.92
C GLU A 101 12.58 -4.01 14.44
N SER A 102 12.87 -2.74 14.12
CA SER A 102 13.02 -2.21 12.76
C SER A 102 11.79 -1.62 12.07
N CYS A 103 11.06 -0.76 12.78
CA CYS A 103 10.31 0.34 12.14
C CYS A 103 10.57 1.63 12.92
N VAL A 104 11.76 2.22 12.74
CA VAL A 104 12.01 3.59 13.19
C VAL A 104 11.24 4.49 12.23
N GLY A 105 10.00 4.81 12.58
CA GLY A 105 9.18 5.75 11.81
C GLY A 105 9.91 7.09 11.68
N GLY A 106 9.98 7.60 10.45
CA GLY A 106 10.10 9.01 10.06
C GLY A 106 11.00 9.96 10.88
N ARG A 107 11.99 9.47 11.64
CA ARG A 107 12.86 10.35 12.41
C ARG A 107 13.84 10.99 11.45
N GLN A 108 13.81 12.33 11.36
CA GLN A 108 14.86 13.08 10.70
C GLN A 108 16.19 12.72 11.36
N LEU A 109 17.12 12.18 10.58
CA LEU A 109 18.46 11.85 11.06
C LEU A 109 19.18 13.14 11.46
N SER A 110 19.87 13.11 12.60
CA SER A 110 20.81 14.18 12.94
C SER A 110 21.95 14.22 11.91
N SER A 111 22.68 15.34 11.83
CA SER A 111 23.85 15.46 10.95
C SER A 111 24.86 14.32 11.18
N ASP A 112 25.08 13.97 12.44
CA ASP A 112 26.09 12.99 12.85
C ASP A 112 25.62 11.57 12.56
N GLU A 113 24.33 11.29 12.75
CA GLU A 113 23.73 9.99 12.39
C GLU A 113 23.74 9.77 10.87
N ALA A 114 23.45 10.82 10.10
CA ALA A 114 23.53 10.76 8.64
C ALA A 114 24.98 10.55 8.16
N LEU A 115 25.95 11.15 8.84
CA LEU A 115 27.37 10.96 8.54
C LEU A 115 27.84 9.54 8.89
N ALA A 116 27.45 9.03 10.06
CA ALA A 116 27.73 7.65 10.47
C ALA A 116 27.16 6.65 9.46
N TYR A 117 25.89 6.82 9.07
CA TYR A 117 25.27 5.99 8.05
C TYR A 117 26.01 6.04 6.71
N TYR A 118 26.43 7.23 6.27
CA TYR A 118 27.20 7.40 5.02
C TYR A 118 28.52 6.62 5.03
N ILE A 119 29.22 6.61 6.18
CA ILE A 119 30.47 5.88 6.38
C ILE A 119 30.20 4.37 6.42
N ASP A 120 29.23 3.94 7.23
CA ASP A 120 28.89 2.53 7.41
C ASP A 120 28.38 1.87 6.12
N SER A 121 27.57 2.60 5.35
CA SER A 121 27.05 2.13 4.06
C SER A 121 28.09 2.20 2.94
N LYS A 122 29.31 2.67 3.22
CA LYS A 122 30.38 2.91 2.24
C LYS A 122 29.89 3.71 1.03
N CYS A 123 29.02 4.69 1.26
CA CYS A 123 28.48 5.51 0.19
C CYS A 123 29.59 6.41 -0.39
N THR A 124 29.60 6.56 -1.72
CA THR A 124 30.42 7.59 -2.35
C THR A 124 29.69 8.93 -2.31
N THR A 125 30.45 10.04 -2.36
CA THR A 125 29.87 11.39 -2.36
C THR A 125 28.85 11.58 -3.47
N HIS A 126 29.09 10.94 -4.62
CA HIS A 126 28.18 10.95 -5.76
C HIS A 126 26.86 10.23 -5.45
N SER A 127 26.92 9.03 -4.88
CA SER A 127 25.73 8.25 -4.51
C SER A 127 24.86 8.98 -3.47
N TYR A 128 25.47 9.59 -2.45
CA TYR A 128 24.75 10.36 -1.43
C TYR A 128 24.03 11.58 -2.01
N LYS A 129 24.71 12.35 -2.88
CA LYS A 129 24.12 13.49 -3.59
C LYS A 129 22.95 13.07 -4.47
N GLN A 130 23.08 11.93 -5.16
CA GLN A 130 22.02 11.39 -5.98
C GLN A 130 20.82 11.03 -5.09
N THR A 131 20.99 10.22 -4.05
CA THR A 131 19.91 9.83 -3.13
C THR A 131 19.20 11.05 -2.54
N ARG A 132 19.92 12.07 -2.05
CA ARG A 132 19.33 13.34 -1.60
C ARG A 132 18.46 14.02 -2.67
N LYS A 133 18.93 14.07 -3.92
CA LYS A 133 18.19 14.66 -5.05
C LYS A 133 16.91 13.88 -5.38
N TRP A 134 16.94 12.56 -5.27
CA TRP A 134 15.75 11.72 -5.46
C TRP A 134 14.75 11.89 -4.30
N LEU A 135 15.25 11.92 -3.07
CA LEU A 135 14.43 12.11 -1.87
C LEU A 135 13.69 13.46 -1.88
N ASN A 136 14.35 14.55 -2.30
CA ASN A 136 13.71 15.86 -2.40
C ASN A 136 12.63 15.98 -3.50
N LYS A 137 12.56 15.00 -4.43
CA LYS A 137 11.55 14.95 -5.49
C LYS A 137 10.31 14.15 -5.09
N LEU A 138 10.36 13.43 -3.97
CA LEU A 138 9.26 12.61 -3.51
C LEU A 138 8.32 13.44 -2.63
N PRO A 139 6.99 13.27 -2.77
CA PRO A 139 6.06 13.82 -1.79
C PRO A 139 6.35 13.19 -0.42
N ALA A 140 6.12 13.97 0.65
CA ALA A 140 6.51 13.63 2.03
C ALA A 140 6.04 12.23 2.49
N GLU A 141 4.95 11.71 1.90
CA GLU A 141 4.36 10.40 2.20
C GLU A 141 5.19 9.19 1.72
N VAL A 142 6.16 9.37 0.79
CA VAL A 142 6.94 8.26 0.20
C VAL A 142 8.32 8.11 0.84
N LEU A 143 8.78 9.12 1.57
CA LEU A 143 10.08 9.14 2.26
C LEU A 143 10.20 8.08 3.36
N ASP A 144 9.07 7.64 3.93
CA ASP A 144 9.01 6.65 5.00
C ASP A 144 9.33 5.21 4.56
N MET A 145 9.42 4.95 3.24
CA MET A 145 9.51 3.59 2.69
C MET A 145 10.90 3.20 2.17
N ILE A 146 11.83 4.16 2.03
CA ILE A 146 13.08 3.98 1.26
C ILE A 146 14.31 3.72 2.14
N ILE A 147 14.21 3.81 3.47
CA ILE A 147 15.34 3.53 4.35
C ILE A 147 15.40 2.01 4.62
N PRO A 148 16.41 1.28 4.13
CA PRO A 148 16.58 -0.13 4.47
C PRO A 148 16.93 -0.27 5.96
N PRO A 149 16.56 -1.39 6.60
CA PRO A 149 16.82 -1.60 8.02
C PRO A 149 18.32 -1.59 8.29
N SER A 150 18.79 -0.61 9.07
CA SER A 150 20.10 -0.64 9.71
C SER A 150 20.21 -1.91 10.55
N GLN A 151 21.21 -2.75 10.26
CA GLN A 151 21.52 -3.90 11.11
C GLN A 151 21.80 -3.42 12.54
N PRO A 152 21.38 -4.17 13.58
CA PRO A 152 21.76 -3.84 14.94
C PRO A 152 23.29 -3.92 15.10
N PRO A 153 23.90 -3.05 15.91
CA PRO A 153 25.33 -3.07 16.14
C PRO A 153 25.74 -4.45 16.68
N LEU A 154 26.73 -5.07 16.05
CA LEU A 154 27.36 -6.28 16.55
C LEU A 154 27.88 -5.97 17.96
N GLN A 155 27.35 -6.68 18.97
CA GLN A 155 27.89 -6.67 20.32
C GLN A 155 29.33 -7.17 20.24
N VAL A 156 30.29 -6.25 20.38
CA VAL A 156 31.69 -6.60 20.59
C VAL A 156 31.78 -7.22 21.99
N PRO A 157 32.23 -8.48 22.15
CA PRO A 157 32.42 -9.04 23.48
C PRO A 157 33.50 -8.23 24.21
N SER A 158 33.10 -7.62 25.32
CA SER A 158 33.96 -6.89 26.25
C SER A 158 34.82 -7.88 27.03
N ASN A 159 35.84 -8.45 26.40
CA ASN A 159 36.93 -9.13 27.10
C ASN A 159 38.20 -8.94 26.29
N LEU A 160 38.96 -7.88 26.60
CA LEU A 160 40.40 -7.94 26.45
C LEU A 160 41.02 -7.11 27.57
N ASP A 161 41.64 -7.85 28.48
CA ASP A 161 42.39 -7.37 29.63
C ASP A 161 43.43 -6.32 29.22
N HIS A 162 43.62 -5.39 30.15
CA HIS A 162 44.80 -4.55 30.26
C HIS A 162 46.06 -5.41 30.31
N THR A 163 46.92 -5.30 29.31
CA THR A 163 48.37 -5.40 29.51
C THR A 163 49.06 -4.39 28.61
N ASP A 164 49.77 -3.46 29.26
CA ASP A 164 50.81 -2.60 28.72
C ASP A 164 51.68 -3.34 27.70
N GLU A 165 51.98 -2.72 26.56
CA GLU A 165 53.32 -2.80 25.98
C GLU A 165 53.54 -1.69 24.93
N ASN A 166 54.70 -1.06 25.07
CA ASN A 166 55.36 -0.06 24.23
C ASN A 166 55.07 -0.13 22.72
N TYR A 167 54.68 1.00 22.14
CA TYR A 167 55.09 1.33 20.77
C TYR A 167 55.70 2.73 20.70
N LEU A 168 57.01 2.74 20.48
CA LEU A 168 57.81 3.90 20.10
C LEU A 168 57.16 4.64 18.93
N ILE A 169 57.06 5.96 19.06
CA ILE A 169 56.82 6.88 17.95
C ILE A 169 58.16 7.06 17.22
N PRO A 170 58.32 6.67 15.94
CA PRO A 170 59.41 7.19 15.13
C PRO A 170 59.03 8.57 14.60
N ASP A 171 59.77 9.55 15.09
CA ASP A 171 59.91 10.89 14.52
C ASP A 171 60.51 10.78 13.11
N SER A 172 59.87 11.37 12.09
CA SER A 172 60.46 11.59 10.76
C SER A 172 59.69 12.64 9.97
N SER A 173 60.16 13.87 10.14
CA SER A 173 60.66 14.75 9.07
C SER A 173 59.72 15.11 7.91
N GLU A 174 59.19 16.32 8.03
CA GLU A 174 59.14 17.40 7.03
C GLU A 174 59.76 17.09 5.66
N SER A 175 58.97 17.26 4.59
CA SER A 175 59.49 17.51 3.24
C SER A 175 58.66 18.61 2.57
N GLU A 176 59.24 19.80 2.51
CA GLU A 176 58.79 20.91 1.66
C GLU A 176 59.04 20.54 0.19
N CYS A 177 58.10 20.88 -0.70
CA CYS A 177 58.34 20.87 -2.14
C CYS A 177 58.02 22.26 -2.67
N GLU A 178 59.11 22.96 -2.92
CA GLU A 178 59.25 24.23 -3.62
C GLU A 178 58.72 24.10 -5.05
N SER A 179 58.05 25.15 -5.53
CA SER A 179 57.49 25.24 -6.89
C SER A 179 58.47 26.00 -7.79
N ASP A 180 58.69 25.48 -9.00
CA ASP A 180 59.16 26.24 -10.17
C ASP A 180 58.06 26.30 -11.23
#